data_AF-A0A316DX01-F1
#
_entry.id   AF-A0A316DX01-F1
#
_cell.length_a   1.000
_cell.length_b   1.000
_cell.length_c   1.000
_cell.angle_alpha   90.00
_cell.angle_beta   90.00
_cell.angle_gamma   90.00
#
_symmetry.space_group_name_H-M   'P 1'
#
loop_
_entity.id
_entity.type
_entity.pdbx_description
1 polymer ?
#
loop_
_entity_poly.entity_id
_entity_poly.type
_entity_poly.pdbx_seq_one_letter_code
_entity_poly.pdbx_strand_id
1 'polypeptide(L)'
;MNKKLFRGGMISALCLLGIALLAFSYQKLKKIGLSVEYVPTATVGEEVKFLFSAGDNIQRIKIFSDKGSLGTIKTSQNKAELSFAFGFPSVKKLRFVGISATNDTVSVAYGEIAVTGKSLGNVVVIQNPPSNSSASTSGEPDISKASYPLPTTNLRFNPTPAEDPFLGRNQNVYGTAIGHPTQDEARAFLADIKPIAIELGQKYQVPASVIMAMAAMESGYGYSRNAVFANNFFGIKQWWGNESNAYQLKGQPDEYEGKVPILKKSDDGQIIYDESRRPDNWYRRFGSRRECIEFLVEEVFMHKTGAWKRDYSDIAKYYRGQIASGVEKYSAAYTFIYSVGERGYTHKGGKFYADRIMKVVDRYGLIEND
;
A
#
# COMPACT_ATOMS: atom_id res chain seq x y z
N MET A 1 -6.56 -91.34 -13.14
CA MET A 1 -5.34 -91.24 -13.98
C MET A 1 -5.00 -89.77 -14.11
N ASN A 2 -3.81 -89.21 -13.87
CA ASN A 2 -2.50 -89.73 -13.55
C ASN A 2 -1.71 -88.64 -12.79
N LYS A 3 -1.07 -89.06 -11.68
CA LYS A 3 0.30 -88.78 -11.19
C LYS A 3 0.93 -87.40 -11.54
N LYS A 4 1.23 -86.54 -10.54
CA LYS A 4 2.32 -86.57 -9.53
C LYS A 4 3.65 -85.95 -10.03
N LEU A 5 4.35 -85.36 -9.04
CA LEU A 5 5.79 -85.06 -8.91
C LEU A 5 6.23 -83.61 -9.23
N PHE A 6 7.12 -82.96 -8.47
CA PHE A 6 7.68 -83.10 -7.10
C PHE A 6 8.76 -82.00 -6.95
N ARG A 7 8.98 -81.52 -5.71
CA ARG A 7 10.25 -80.95 -5.14
C ARG A 7 10.83 -79.66 -5.76
N GLY A 8 11.48 -78.77 -5.02
CA GLY A 8 11.98 -78.71 -3.65
C GLY A 8 12.72 -77.35 -3.51
N GLY A 9 12.67 -76.65 -2.39
CA GLY A 9 13.62 -76.75 -1.26
C GLY A 9 13.96 -75.31 -0.83
N MET A 10 13.68 -74.92 0.42
CA MET A 10 14.64 -74.86 1.55
C MET A 10 15.66 -73.71 1.38
N ILE A 11 15.67 -72.62 2.17
CA ILE A 11 16.22 -72.47 3.55
C ILE A 11 15.95 -70.99 3.95
N SER A 12 15.16 -70.69 4.99
CA SER A 12 15.55 -70.44 6.40
C SER A 12 16.46 -69.20 6.64
N ALA A 13 15.90 -68.17 7.28
CA ALA A 13 16.48 -67.43 8.43
C ALA A 13 15.43 -66.41 8.94
N LEU A 14 14.77 -66.70 10.07
CA LEU A 14 14.97 -66.04 11.37
C LEU A 14 14.75 -64.51 11.38
N CYS A 15 13.68 -64.04 12.02
CA CYS A 15 13.75 -63.38 13.35
C CYS A 15 12.47 -62.59 13.70
N LEU A 16 11.92 -62.96 14.86
CA LEU A 16 11.46 -62.08 15.94
C LEU A 16 10.42 -60.97 15.68
N LEU A 17 9.26 -61.18 16.32
CA LEU A 17 8.73 -60.34 17.39
C LEU A 17 8.33 -58.89 17.04
N GLY A 18 7.03 -58.60 17.16
CA GLY A 18 6.57 -57.21 17.23
C GLY A 18 5.06 -57.07 17.13
N ILE A 19 4.37 -57.30 18.25
CA ILE A 19 3.01 -56.81 18.49
C ILE A 19 3.04 -55.29 18.27
N ALA A 20 2.52 -54.82 17.14
CA ALA A 20 2.27 -53.42 16.89
C ALA A 20 0.76 -53.20 16.86
N LEU A 21 0.29 -52.65 17.98
CA LEU A 21 -1.02 -52.03 18.15
C LEU A 21 -1.48 -51.33 16.87
N LEU A 22 -2.67 -51.70 16.41
CA LEU A 22 -3.49 -50.90 15.51
C LEU A 22 -3.90 -49.62 16.25
N ALA A 23 -2.95 -48.69 16.41
CA ALA A 23 -3.27 -47.28 16.56
C ALA A 23 -3.75 -46.81 15.18
N PHE A 24 -5.05 -46.95 14.94
CA PHE A 24 -5.71 -46.14 13.92
C PHE A 24 -5.48 -44.67 14.31
N SER A 25 -4.44 -44.09 13.74
CA SER A 25 -4.20 -42.66 13.72
C SER A 25 -5.44 -42.03 13.12
N TYR A 26 -6.24 -41.42 13.99
CA TYR A 26 -7.33 -40.52 13.64
C TYR A 26 -6.66 -39.34 12.94
N GLN A 27 -6.38 -39.47 11.63
CA GLN A 27 -5.94 -38.34 10.82
C GLN A 27 -7.11 -37.36 10.77
N LYS A 28 -7.07 -36.44 11.72
CA LYS A 28 -7.94 -35.28 11.86
C LYS A 28 -8.03 -34.64 10.48
N LEU A 29 -9.17 -34.83 9.79
CA LEU A 29 -9.46 -34.24 8.51
C LEU A 29 -9.09 -32.75 8.57
N LYS A 30 -8.00 -32.40 7.89
CA LYS A 30 -7.44 -31.05 7.86
C LYS A 30 -8.53 -30.18 7.24
N LYS A 31 -9.19 -29.32 8.03
CA LYS A 31 -10.21 -28.39 7.49
C LYS A 31 -9.49 -27.44 6.54
N ILE A 32 -9.64 -27.66 5.24
CA ILE A 32 -9.09 -26.79 4.20
C ILE A 32 -10.10 -25.66 3.98
N GLY A 33 -10.09 -24.64 4.81
CA GLY A 33 -10.98 -23.50 4.56
C GLY A 33 -11.02 -22.46 5.66
N LEU A 34 -11.40 -21.26 5.25
CA LEU A 34 -11.86 -20.20 6.11
C LEU A 34 -13.39 -20.21 6.14
N SER A 35 -13.99 -20.35 7.32
CA SER A 35 -15.41 -20.09 7.54
C SER A 35 -15.56 -18.89 8.49
N VAL A 36 -16.61 -18.12 8.28
CA VAL A 36 -16.94 -16.94 9.07
C VAL A 36 -18.42 -16.96 9.42
N GLU A 37 -18.73 -16.69 10.68
CA GLU A 37 -20.09 -16.54 11.20
C GLU A 37 -20.24 -15.10 11.72
N TYR A 38 -21.32 -14.45 11.32
CA TYR A 38 -21.66 -13.08 11.74
C TYR A 38 -23.14 -12.81 11.48
N VAL A 39 -23.69 -11.78 12.11
CA VAL A 39 -25.08 -11.35 11.87
C VAL A 39 -25.19 -10.59 10.53
N PRO A 40 -26.11 -10.95 9.62
CA PRO A 40 -26.20 -10.33 8.29
C PRO A 40 -26.84 -8.94 8.30
N THR A 41 -27.30 -8.48 9.46
CA THR A 41 -27.93 -7.18 9.66
C THR A 41 -27.38 -6.52 10.92
N ALA A 42 -27.20 -5.21 10.89
CA ALA A 42 -26.83 -4.41 12.06
C ALA A 42 -27.46 -3.01 11.98
N THR A 43 -27.54 -2.33 13.10
CA THR A 43 -27.84 -0.90 13.16
C THR A 43 -26.56 -0.06 13.14
N VAL A 44 -26.64 1.18 12.69
CA VAL A 44 -25.49 2.09 12.70
C VAL A 44 -24.96 2.23 14.14
N GLY A 45 -23.66 2.02 14.32
CA GLY A 45 -22.99 2.05 15.63
C GLY A 45 -23.04 0.73 16.41
N GLU A 46 -23.84 -0.24 15.99
CA GLU A 46 -23.88 -1.57 16.59
C GLU A 46 -22.61 -2.34 16.30
N GLU A 47 -22.06 -2.98 17.34
CA GLU A 47 -20.88 -3.82 17.22
C GLU A 47 -21.24 -5.18 16.60
N VAL A 48 -20.68 -5.45 15.43
CA VAL A 48 -20.85 -6.72 14.71
C VAL A 48 -19.65 -7.60 14.98
N LYS A 49 -19.90 -8.76 15.58
CA LYS A 49 -18.89 -9.79 15.83
C LYS A 49 -18.75 -10.74 14.64
N PHE A 50 -17.51 -10.99 14.25
CA PHE A 50 -17.12 -11.96 13.23
C PHE A 50 -16.35 -13.10 13.90
N LEU A 51 -16.94 -14.29 13.88
CA LEU A 51 -16.35 -15.50 14.44
C LEU A 51 -15.75 -16.33 13.30
N PHE A 52 -14.46 -16.55 13.35
CA PHE A 52 -13.73 -17.27 12.32
C PHE A 52 -13.37 -18.68 12.77
N SER A 53 -13.54 -19.65 11.88
CA SER A 53 -12.86 -20.94 11.96
C SER A 53 -11.98 -21.11 10.72
N ALA A 54 -10.72 -21.47 10.92
CA ALA A 54 -9.72 -21.47 9.87
C ALA A 54 -9.00 -22.83 9.79
N GLY A 55 -8.44 -23.17 8.64
CA GLY A 55 -7.50 -24.30 8.51
C GLY A 55 -6.16 -24.00 9.17
N ASP A 56 -5.39 -25.05 9.48
CA ASP A 56 -4.06 -24.94 10.12
C ASP A 56 -3.06 -24.09 9.31
N ASN A 57 -3.31 -23.91 8.00
CA ASN A 57 -2.47 -23.12 7.10
C ASN A 57 -2.80 -21.62 7.10
N ILE A 58 -3.83 -21.18 7.84
CA ILE A 58 -4.23 -19.77 7.96
C ILE A 58 -3.74 -19.24 9.31
N GLN A 59 -2.76 -18.33 9.27
CA GLN A 59 -2.24 -17.66 10.47
C GLN A 59 -2.88 -16.30 10.74
N ARG A 60 -3.39 -15.65 9.69
CA ARG A 60 -4.05 -14.35 9.78
C ARG A 60 -5.26 -14.28 8.89
N ILE A 61 -6.23 -13.47 9.30
CA ILE A 61 -7.44 -13.20 8.53
C ILE A 61 -7.51 -11.69 8.34
N LYS A 62 -7.64 -11.26 7.09
CA LYS A 62 -7.83 -9.85 6.73
C LYS A 62 -9.25 -9.66 6.19
N ILE A 63 -9.90 -8.60 6.64
CA ILE A 63 -11.29 -8.31 6.30
C ILE A 63 -11.33 -7.02 5.49
N PHE A 64 -12.09 -7.06 4.40
CA PHE A 64 -12.33 -5.92 3.53
C PHE A 64 -13.82 -5.66 3.42
N SER A 65 -14.17 -4.38 3.32
CA SER A 65 -15.44 -3.88 2.81
C SER A 65 -15.25 -3.29 1.41
N ASP A 66 -16.36 -2.87 0.79
CA ASP A 66 -16.39 -2.03 -0.41
C ASP A 66 -15.47 -0.79 -0.32
N LYS A 67 -15.29 -0.23 0.88
CA LYS A 67 -14.49 0.97 1.12
C LYS A 67 -13.03 0.70 1.54
N GLY A 68 -12.62 -0.56 1.61
CA GLY A 68 -11.24 -0.96 1.92
C GLY A 68 -11.12 -1.89 3.12
N SER A 69 -9.90 -2.00 3.67
CA SER A 69 -9.61 -2.90 4.79
C SER A 69 -10.34 -2.46 6.06
N LEU A 70 -11.06 -3.38 6.71
CA LEU A 70 -11.65 -3.17 8.03
C LEU A 70 -10.64 -3.49 9.14
N GLY A 71 -9.87 -4.58 8.98
CA GLY A 71 -8.87 -4.97 9.98
C GLY A 71 -8.15 -6.26 9.63
N THR A 72 -7.25 -6.69 10.51
CA THR A 72 -6.53 -7.96 10.41
C THR A 72 -6.41 -8.57 11.79
N ILE A 73 -6.60 -9.89 11.89
CA ILE A 73 -6.46 -10.63 13.14
C ILE A 73 -5.64 -11.91 12.96
N LYS A 74 -4.85 -12.29 13.97
CA LYS A 74 -4.16 -13.57 14.01
C LYS A 74 -5.11 -14.67 14.47
N THR A 75 -4.99 -15.85 13.89
CA THR A 75 -5.71 -17.03 14.39
C THR A 75 -4.99 -17.60 15.61
N SER A 76 -5.76 -18.08 16.59
CA SER A 76 -5.28 -18.86 17.73
C SER A 76 -6.12 -20.12 17.80
N GLN A 77 -5.46 -21.29 17.81
CA GLN A 77 -6.13 -22.59 17.77
C GLN A 77 -7.18 -22.67 16.65
N ASN A 78 -6.81 -22.18 15.46
CA ASN A 78 -7.68 -22.15 14.27
C ASN A 78 -8.97 -21.32 14.42
N LYS A 79 -9.02 -20.43 15.40
CA LYS A 79 -10.14 -19.52 15.63
C LYS A 79 -9.66 -18.08 15.71
N ALA A 80 -10.55 -17.14 15.41
CA ALA A 80 -10.35 -15.72 15.67
C ALA A 80 -11.71 -15.05 15.88
N GLU A 81 -11.73 -13.95 16.65
CA GLU A 81 -12.91 -13.10 16.83
C GLU A 81 -12.50 -11.65 16.60
N LEU A 82 -13.22 -10.97 15.71
CA LEU A 82 -13.00 -9.55 15.45
C LEU A 82 -14.33 -8.83 15.38
N SER A 83 -14.38 -7.61 15.90
CA SER A 83 -15.61 -6.83 15.96
C SER A 83 -15.46 -5.46 15.30
N PHE A 84 -16.53 -4.98 14.67
CA PHE A 84 -16.57 -3.63 14.10
C PHE A 84 -17.94 -3.00 14.28
N ALA A 85 -17.96 -1.69 14.51
CA ALA A 85 -19.15 -0.87 14.38
C ALA A 85 -19.15 -0.15 13.02
N PHE A 86 -20.30 -0.13 12.35
CA PHE A 86 -20.45 0.56 11.07
C PHE A 86 -21.12 1.93 11.27
N GLY A 87 -20.46 3.00 10.82
CA GLY A 87 -20.93 4.38 11.05
C GLY A 87 -21.99 4.90 10.06
N PHE A 88 -22.32 4.16 9.01
CA PHE A 88 -23.22 4.62 7.94
C PHE A 88 -24.17 3.53 7.46
N PRO A 89 -25.46 3.86 7.25
CA PRO A 89 -26.43 2.91 6.71
C PRO A 89 -26.07 2.58 5.26
N SER A 90 -25.88 1.29 4.97
CA SER A 90 -25.58 0.76 3.63
C SER A 90 -25.45 -0.75 3.68
N VAL A 91 -25.59 -1.41 2.53
CA VAL A 91 -25.17 -2.81 2.38
C VAL A 91 -23.66 -2.83 2.15
N LYS A 92 -22.92 -3.58 2.98
CA LYS A 92 -21.48 -3.78 2.87
C LYS A 92 -21.19 -5.13 2.25
N LYS A 93 -20.49 -5.13 1.11
CA LYS A 93 -19.89 -6.33 0.56
C LYS A 93 -18.60 -6.62 1.29
N LEU A 94 -18.52 -7.78 1.92
CA LEU A 94 -17.40 -8.22 2.73
C LEU A 94 -16.56 -9.26 1.97
N ARG A 95 -15.25 -9.13 2.10
CA ARG A 95 -14.28 -10.12 1.62
C ARG A 95 -13.34 -10.48 2.75
N PHE A 96 -13.28 -11.75 3.10
CA PHE A 96 -12.45 -12.31 4.15
C PHE A 96 -11.32 -13.11 3.50
N VAL A 97 -10.08 -12.78 3.84
CA VAL A 97 -8.88 -13.37 3.21
C VAL A 97 -8.07 -14.06 4.29
N GLY A 98 -7.97 -15.38 4.19
CA GLY A 98 -7.08 -16.21 5.00
C GLY A 98 -5.67 -16.17 4.43
N ILE A 99 -4.71 -15.81 5.28
CA ILE A 99 -3.30 -15.57 4.92
C ILE A 99 -2.40 -16.54 5.68
N SER A 100 -1.45 -17.16 4.97
CA SER A 100 -0.47 -18.08 5.54
C SER A 100 0.63 -17.36 6.34
N ALA A 101 1.55 -18.14 6.90
CA ALA A 101 2.78 -17.64 7.53
C ALA A 101 3.68 -16.86 6.56
N THR A 102 3.68 -17.26 5.28
CA THR A 102 4.49 -16.69 4.20
C THR A 102 3.84 -15.49 3.51
N ASN A 103 2.74 -14.96 4.06
CA ASN A 103 1.92 -13.90 3.48
C ASN A 103 1.11 -14.29 2.22
N ASP A 104 1.00 -15.57 1.89
CA ASP A 104 0.20 -16.02 0.74
C ASP A 104 -1.28 -16.04 1.07
N THR A 105 -2.11 -15.71 0.09
CA THR A 105 -3.57 -15.91 0.19
C THR A 105 -3.87 -17.39 0.01
N VAL A 106 -4.40 -18.02 1.05
CA VAL A 106 -4.70 -19.47 1.05
C VAL A 106 -6.19 -19.78 1.03
N SER A 107 -7.04 -18.80 1.38
CA SER A 107 -8.49 -18.96 1.34
C SER A 107 -9.17 -17.60 1.22
N VAL A 108 -10.31 -17.55 0.54
CA VAL A 108 -11.14 -16.35 0.43
C VAL A 108 -12.59 -16.75 0.67
N ALA A 109 -13.28 -15.99 1.53
CA ALA A 109 -14.71 -16.08 1.74
C ALA A 109 -15.36 -14.71 1.46
N TYR A 110 -16.63 -14.72 1.10
CA TYR A 110 -17.42 -13.53 0.81
C TYR A 110 -18.66 -13.51 1.68
N GLY A 111 -19.14 -12.31 1.98
CA GLY A 111 -20.36 -12.11 2.72
C GLY A 111 -20.93 -10.72 2.44
N GLU A 112 -22.13 -10.47 2.92
CA GLU A 112 -22.74 -9.15 2.93
C GLU A 112 -23.33 -8.86 4.32
N ILE A 113 -23.37 -7.59 4.70
CA ILE A 113 -24.09 -7.12 5.89
C ILE A 113 -24.89 -5.86 5.55
N ALA A 114 -26.17 -5.85 5.93
CA ALA A 114 -27.03 -4.69 5.79
C ALA A 114 -27.00 -3.83 7.06
N VAL A 115 -26.48 -2.61 6.97
CA VAL A 115 -26.46 -1.65 8.06
C VAL A 115 -27.62 -0.68 7.90
N THR A 116 -28.48 -0.59 8.92
CA THR A 116 -29.70 0.24 8.92
C THR A 116 -29.66 1.29 10.03
N GLY A 117 -30.52 2.31 9.97
CA GLY A 117 -30.57 3.39 10.97
C GLY A 117 -29.97 4.71 10.48
N LYS A 118 -29.96 5.71 11.35
CA LYS A 118 -29.44 7.05 11.01
C LYS A 118 -27.92 7.04 11.09
N SER A 119 -27.28 7.67 10.10
CA SER A 119 -25.84 7.95 10.13
C SER A 119 -25.49 8.66 11.45
N LEU A 120 -24.39 8.26 12.08
CA LEU A 120 -23.97 8.84 13.37
C LEU A 120 -23.46 10.29 13.27
N GLY A 121 -23.47 10.90 12.08
CA GLY A 121 -22.76 12.16 11.87
C GLY A 121 -21.26 11.99 12.13
N ASN A 122 -20.49 13.09 12.13
CA ASN A 122 -19.05 13.03 12.39
C ASN A 122 -18.80 12.66 13.86
N VAL A 123 -18.66 11.36 14.16
CA VAL A 123 -18.24 10.90 15.48
C VAL A 123 -16.73 11.02 15.60
N VAL A 124 -16.30 11.94 16.45
CA VAL A 124 -14.93 12.05 16.94
C VAL A 124 -14.67 10.84 17.84
N VAL A 125 -13.88 9.89 17.35
CA VAL A 125 -13.44 8.74 18.15
C VAL A 125 -12.31 9.20 19.05
N ILE A 126 -12.58 9.40 20.35
CA ILE A 126 -11.55 9.61 21.37
C ILE A 126 -11.10 8.23 21.87
N GLN A 127 -9.86 7.85 21.60
CA GLN A 127 -9.20 6.75 22.29
C GLN A 127 -8.04 7.32 23.12
N ASN A 128 -8.11 7.16 24.45
CA ASN A 128 -6.99 7.46 25.34
C ASN A 128 -6.16 6.19 25.64
N PRO A 129 -4.84 6.32 25.91
CA PRO A 129 -3.87 5.23 25.87
C PRO A 129 -3.51 4.69 27.28
N PRO A 130 -2.60 3.69 27.36
CA PRO A 130 -1.63 3.66 28.45
C PRO A 130 -0.16 3.63 27.99
N SER A 131 0.51 4.74 28.31
CA SER A 131 1.78 4.91 29.05
C SER A 131 3.01 3.99 28.86
N ASN A 132 4.12 4.70 28.62
CA ASN A 132 5.46 4.59 29.23
C ASN A 132 6.44 3.47 28.83
N SER A 133 7.49 3.88 28.12
CA SER A 133 8.86 3.44 28.40
C SER A 133 9.88 4.54 28.06
N SER A 134 10.79 4.78 28.98
CA SER A 134 11.77 5.86 29.05
C SER A 134 13.18 5.46 28.57
N ALA A 135 13.91 6.45 28.01
CA ALA A 135 15.38 6.61 27.86
C ALA A 135 16.12 5.63 26.90
N SER A 136 17.22 5.96 26.19
CA SER A 136 18.24 7.01 26.35
C SER A 136 19.06 7.26 25.05
N THR A 137 19.60 8.49 24.94
CA THR A 137 20.92 8.93 24.39
C THR A 137 21.38 8.61 22.95
N SER A 138 21.34 9.67 22.15
CA SER A 138 22.45 10.29 21.39
C SER A 138 23.45 9.40 20.63
N GLY A 139 23.21 9.31 19.32
CA GLY A 139 24.25 9.27 18.29
C GLY A 139 23.76 10.11 17.12
N GLU A 140 24.36 11.26 16.90
CA GLU A 140 24.09 12.14 15.77
C GLU A 140 24.64 11.46 14.50
N PRO A 141 23.81 11.06 13.51
CA PRO A 141 24.35 10.45 12.31
C PRO A 141 24.83 11.56 11.37
N ASP A 142 26.10 11.48 11.00
CA ASP A 142 26.76 12.23 9.95
C ASP A 142 25.90 12.22 8.66
N ILE A 143 25.20 13.33 8.41
CA ILE A 143 24.39 13.55 7.21
C ILE A 143 25.33 13.99 6.09
N SER A 144 26.14 13.05 5.58
CA SER A 144 26.87 13.30 4.34
C SER A 144 26.80 12.08 3.40
N LYS A 145 26.14 12.32 2.26
CA LYS A 145 26.04 11.47 1.05
C LYS A 145 25.04 10.31 1.06
N ALA A 146 23.74 10.62 1.16
CA ALA A 146 22.71 9.79 0.54
C ALA A 146 22.72 10.01 -0.99
N SER A 147 23.75 9.47 -1.65
CA SER A 147 23.82 9.37 -3.10
C SER A 147 23.39 7.96 -3.52
N TYR A 148 22.89 7.87 -4.75
CA TYR A 148 22.43 6.70 -5.51
C TYR A 148 20.90 6.47 -5.55
N PRO A 149 20.31 6.32 -6.76
CA PRO A 149 19.00 5.67 -6.90
C PRO A 149 19.09 4.27 -6.26
N LEU A 150 17.95 3.74 -5.78
CA LEU A 150 17.89 2.36 -5.28
C LEU A 150 18.64 1.46 -6.26
N PRO A 151 19.59 0.60 -5.83
CA PRO A 151 20.31 -0.27 -6.74
C PRO A 151 19.29 -1.07 -7.55
N THR A 152 19.14 -0.67 -8.82
CA THR A 152 18.03 -1.08 -9.69
C THR A 152 18.16 -2.52 -10.17
N THR A 153 19.30 -3.16 -9.90
CA THR A 153 19.73 -4.42 -10.51
C THR A 153 18.84 -5.62 -10.16
N ASN A 154 18.02 -5.52 -9.10
CA ASN A 154 17.14 -6.62 -8.66
C ASN A 154 15.65 -6.28 -8.64
N LEU A 155 15.24 -5.03 -8.89
CA LEU A 155 13.82 -4.68 -8.88
C LEU A 155 13.15 -5.18 -10.16
N ARG A 156 12.05 -5.93 -9.99
CA ARG A 156 11.21 -6.40 -11.10
C ARG A 156 9.87 -5.70 -11.05
N PHE A 157 9.31 -5.41 -12.21
CA PHE A 157 7.98 -4.83 -12.35
C PHE A 157 7.11 -5.73 -13.22
N ASN A 158 5.79 -5.71 -13.01
CA ASN A 158 4.90 -6.30 -13.99
C ASN A 158 5.08 -5.60 -15.34
N PRO A 159 5.16 -6.33 -16.45
CA PRO A 159 5.55 -5.75 -17.73
C PRO A 159 4.48 -4.78 -18.22
N THR A 160 4.93 -3.68 -18.81
CA THR A 160 4.10 -2.78 -19.61
C THR A 160 3.97 -3.33 -21.03
N PRO A 161 3.03 -2.85 -21.85
CA PRO A 161 2.90 -3.31 -23.24
C PRO A 161 4.15 -3.01 -24.10
N ALA A 162 4.95 -2.01 -23.69
CA ALA A 162 6.21 -1.68 -24.35
C ALA A 162 7.34 -2.67 -24.00
N GLU A 163 7.26 -3.33 -22.83
CA GLU A 163 8.25 -4.31 -22.37
C GLU A 163 7.88 -5.74 -22.78
N ASP A 164 6.59 -6.07 -22.76
CA ASP A 164 6.05 -7.35 -23.22
C ASP A 164 4.75 -7.12 -24.02
N PRO A 165 4.78 -7.24 -25.36
CA PRO A 165 3.61 -7.03 -26.21
C PRO A 165 2.50 -8.08 -26.04
N PHE A 166 2.73 -9.17 -25.31
CA PHE A 166 1.75 -10.26 -25.14
C PHE A 166 1.16 -10.28 -23.73
N LEU A 167 2.00 -10.12 -22.71
CA LEU A 167 1.57 -10.20 -21.30
C LEU A 167 1.50 -8.83 -20.62
N GLY A 168 2.06 -7.79 -21.24
CA GLY A 168 2.12 -6.46 -20.67
C GLY A 168 0.75 -5.78 -20.58
N ARG A 169 0.55 -4.96 -19.54
CA ARG A 169 -0.73 -4.23 -19.35
C ARG A 169 -0.47 -2.76 -19.07
N ASN A 170 -1.26 -1.86 -19.66
CA ASN A 170 -1.07 -0.42 -19.50
C ASN A 170 -1.13 0.02 -18.03
N GLN A 171 -2.01 -0.58 -17.20
CA GLN A 171 -2.09 -0.27 -15.78
C GLN A 171 -0.84 -0.63 -14.97
N ASN A 172 0.03 -1.51 -15.48
CA ASN A 172 1.24 -1.93 -14.78
C ASN A 172 2.25 -0.79 -14.63
N VAL A 173 2.11 0.31 -15.38
CA VAL A 173 2.94 1.50 -15.21
C VAL A 173 2.81 2.15 -13.83
N TYR A 174 1.62 2.04 -13.22
CA TYR A 174 1.32 2.64 -11.91
C TYR A 174 1.62 1.68 -10.75
N GLY A 175 2.03 0.45 -11.04
CA GLY A 175 2.41 -0.53 -10.03
C GLY A 175 3.77 -0.23 -9.39
N THR A 176 3.95 -0.70 -8.16
CA THR A 176 5.27 -0.80 -7.53
C THR A 176 6.02 -2.01 -8.05
N ALA A 177 7.32 -2.08 -7.75
CA ALA A 177 8.10 -3.29 -7.97
C ALA A 177 7.45 -4.50 -7.28
N ILE A 178 7.48 -5.66 -7.95
CA ILE A 178 6.87 -6.92 -7.49
C ILE A 178 7.48 -7.31 -6.16
N GLY A 179 6.63 -7.53 -5.15
CA GLY A 179 7.07 -7.87 -3.80
C GLY A 179 7.43 -6.67 -2.92
N HIS A 180 7.34 -5.45 -3.45
CA HIS A 180 7.75 -4.23 -2.77
C HIS A 180 6.61 -3.19 -2.66
N PRO A 181 6.68 -2.29 -1.66
CA PRO A 181 7.61 -2.34 -0.53
C PRO A 181 7.20 -3.40 0.50
N THR A 182 8.18 -4.02 1.15
CA THR A 182 7.99 -4.67 2.45
C THR A 182 7.75 -3.63 3.54
N GLN A 183 7.34 -4.06 4.72
CA GLN A 183 7.13 -3.15 5.84
C GLN A 183 8.43 -2.45 6.27
N ASP A 184 9.55 -3.17 6.28
CA ASP A 184 10.85 -2.63 6.68
C ASP A 184 11.38 -1.65 5.63
N GLU A 185 11.20 -1.94 4.34
CA GLU A 185 11.54 -1.01 3.26
C GLU A 185 10.72 0.28 3.33
N ALA A 186 9.43 0.18 3.65
CA ALA A 186 8.59 1.36 3.84
C ALA A 186 9.06 2.23 5.00
N ARG A 187 9.50 1.62 6.12
CA ARG A 187 10.10 2.35 7.25
C ARG A 187 11.45 2.95 6.89
N ALA A 188 12.30 2.20 6.18
CA ALA A 188 13.61 2.67 5.74
C ALA A 188 13.49 3.86 4.79
N PHE A 189 12.53 3.82 3.85
CA PHE A 189 12.23 4.95 2.98
C PHE A 189 11.85 6.21 3.77
N LEU A 190 10.94 6.08 4.74
CA LEU A 190 10.53 7.22 5.58
C LEU A 190 11.69 7.74 6.43
N ALA A 191 12.51 6.85 6.99
CA ALA A 191 13.68 7.24 7.77
C ALA A 191 14.71 8.02 6.93
N ASP A 192 14.92 7.62 5.68
CA ASP A 192 15.83 8.28 4.75
C ASP A 192 15.39 9.71 4.38
N ILE A 193 14.09 9.91 4.11
CA ILE A 193 13.59 11.24 3.71
C ILE A 193 13.26 12.15 4.90
N LYS A 194 13.11 11.60 6.11
CA LYS A 194 12.77 12.34 7.34
C LYS A 194 13.65 13.58 7.58
N PRO A 195 15.00 13.51 7.58
CA PRO A 195 15.82 14.70 7.83
C PRO A 195 15.56 15.81 6.81
N ILE A 196 15.38 15.46 5.53
CA ILE A 196 15.08 16.41 4.45
C ILE A 196 13.72 17.09 4.69
N ALA A 197 12.70 16.29 5.03
CA ALA A 197 11.35 16.79 5.24
C ALA A 197 11.24 17.70 6.47
N ILE A 198 11.92 17.35 7.58
CA ILE A 198 11.96 18.20 8.78
C ILE A 198 12.67 19.52 8.49
N GLU A 199 13.84 19.48 7.85
CA GLU A 199 14.60 20.68 7.49
C GLU A 199 13.74 21.65 6.66
N LEU A 200 13.12 21.14 5.58
CA LEU A 200 12.28 21.96 4.71
C LEU A 200 10.98 22.39 5.38
N GLY A 201 10.39 21.50 6.20
CA GLY A 201 9.19 21.79 6.98
C GLY A 201 9.40 22.94 7.95
N GLN A 202 10.54 22.96 8.66
CA GLN A 202 10.93 24.05 9.55
C GLN A 202 11.24 25.34 8.77
N LYS A 203 12.05 25.24 7.71
CA LYS A 203 12.48 26.39 6.90
C LYS A 203 11.31 27.13 6.25
N TYR A 204 10.38 26.38 5.67
CA TYR A 204 9.23 26.94 4.95
C TYR A 204 7.94 26.98 5.78
N GLN A 205 8.00 26.45 7.00
CA GLN A 205 6.88 26.32 7.93
C GLN A 205 5.68 25.63 7.26
N VAL A 206 5.92 24.42 6.76
CA VAL A 206 4.94 23.51 6.16
C VAL A 206 5.02 22.14 6.88
N PRO A 207 3.96 21.32 6.90
CA PRO A 207 3.97 20.07 7.66
C PRO A 207 4.94 19.04 7.04
N ALA A 208 6.02 18.72 7.77
CA ALA A 208 6.97 17.67 7.41
C ALA A 208 6.31 16.30 7.30
N SER A 209 5.34 16.01 8.18
CA SER A 209 4.50 14.81 8.19
C SER A 209 3.81 14.60 6.85
N VAL A 210 3.25 15.66 6.27
CA VAL A 210 2.57 15.65 4.97
C VAL A 210 3.56 15.46 3.84
N ILE A 211 4.72 16.13 3.86
CA ILE A 211 5.78 15.94 2.85
C ILE A 211 6.18 14.47 2.79
N MET A 212 6.48 13.87 3.94
CA MET A 212 6.87 12.46 4.05
C MET A 212 5.75 11.53 3.59
N ALA A 213 4.52 11.78 4.02
CA ALA A 213 3.36 10.96 3.68
C ALA A 213 3.00 11.03 2.19
N MET A 214 3.08 12.22 1.56
CA MET A 214 2.94 12.38 0.12
C MET A 214 4.02 11.62 -0.64
N ALA A 215 5.28 11.78 -0.24
CA ALA A 215 6.38 11.08 -0.90
C ALA A 215 6.16 9.57 -0.84
N ALA A 216 5.79 9.03 0.33
CA ALA A 216 5.52 7.61 0.50
C ALA A 216 4.32 7.12 -0.32
N MET A 217 3.20 7.86 -0.32
CA MET A 217 1.97 7.44 -0.99
C MET A 217 2.11 7.47 -2.52
N GLU A 218 2.63 8.57 -3.06
CA GLU A 218 2.73 8.80 -4.50
C GLU A 218 3.83 7.95 -5.16
N SER A 219 4.90 7.64 -4.43
CA SER A 219 6.02 6.84 -4.94
C SER A 219 5.91 5.36 -4.64
N GLY A 220 4.89 4.92 -3.90
CA GLY A 220 4.85 3.57 -3.34
C GLY A 220 6.09 3.28 -2.46
N TYR A 221 6.43 4.23 -1.58
CA TYR A 221 7.60 4.21 -0.70
C TYR A 221 8.93 4.07 -1.46
N GLY A 222 9.02 4.71 -2.63
CA GLY A 222 10.21 4.72 -3.48
C GLY A 222 10.27 3.62 -4.54
N TYR A 223 9.26 2.75 -4.61
CA TYR A 223 9.27 1.55 -5.47
C TYR A 223 8.39 1.66 -6.72
N SER A 224 7.79 2.81 -7.01
CA SER A 224 7.17 3.06 -8.32
C SER A 224 8.24 3.23 -9.40
N ARG A 225 7.87 3.01 -10.67
CA ARG A 225 8.79 3.19 -11.80
C ARG A 225 9.37 4.61 -11.85
N ASN A 226 8.55 5.62 -11.64
CA ASN A 226 9.00 7.02 -11.60
C ASN A 226 9.97 7.30 -10.45
N ALA A 227 9.73 6.72 -9.28
CA ALA A 227 10.63 6.87 -8.16
C ALA A 227 11.98 6.18 -8.41
N VAL A 228 11.96 4.97 -8.96
CA VAL A 228 13.17 4.16 -9.22
C VAL A 228 14.00 4.74 -10.36
N PHE A 229 13.38 5.09 -11.49
CA PHE A 229 14.09 5.48 -12.71
C PHE A 229 14.30 6.99 -12.86
N ALA A 230 13.60 7.81 -12.06
CA ALA A 230 13.65 9.25 -12.19
C ALA A 230 13.83 10.01 -10.86
N ASN A 231 13.96 9.31 -9.73
CA ASN A 231 13.88 9.91 -8.39
C ASN A 231 12.64 10.80 -8.22
N ASN A 232 11.55 10.50 -8.94
CA ASN A 232 10.37 11.35 -8.98
C ASN A 232 9.28 10.74 -8.12
N PHE A 233 9.23 11.17 -6.86
CA PHE A 233 8.31 10.63 -5.87
C PHE A 233 6.88 11.10 -6.06
N PHE A 234 6.70 12.27 -6.66
CA PHE A 234 5.42 12.97 -6.72
C PHE A 234 4.76 12.92 -8.11
N GLY A 235 5.30 12.11 -9.02
CA GLY A 235 4.77 11.99 -10.38
C GLY A 235 4.78 13.32 -11.15
N ILE A 236 5.79 14.18 -10.92
CA ILE A 236 5.88 15.50 -11.56
C ILE A 236 6.05 15.32 -13.07
N LYS A 237 5.00 15.66 -13.83
CA LYS A 237 5.02 15.61 -15.30
C LYS A 237 5.96 16.66 -15.89
N GLN A 238 6.56 16.31 -17.02
CA GLN A 238 7.33 17.18 -17.88
C GLN A 238 6.77 17.05 -19.30
N TRP A 239 5.76 17.86 -19.65
CA TRP A 239 5.19 17.81 -20.99
C TRP A 239 6.27 18.09 -22.05
N TRP A 240 6.27 17.29 -23.11
CA TRP A 240 7.30 17.35 -24.18
C TRP A 240 8.73 17.15 -23.66
N GLY A 241 8.89 16.31 -22.63
CA GLY A 241 10.20 15.93 -22.11
C GLY A 241 11.06 15.15 -23.11
N ASN A 242 12.33 14.98 -22.76
CA ASN A 242 13.24 14.11 -23.49
C ASN A 242 14.13 13.33 -22.51
N GLU A 243 14.90 12.36 -23.02
CA GLU A 243 15.67 11.44 -22.16
C GLU A 243 16.79 12.11 -21.35
N SER A 244 17.21 13.32 -21.71
CA SER A 244 18.28 14.03 -20.99
C SER A 244 17.82 14.57 -19.64
N ASN A 245 16.56 15.00 -19.53
CA ASN A 245 16.01 15.67 -18.34
C ASN A 245 14.72 15.04 -17.79
N ALA A 246 14.19 14.02 -18.47
CA ALA A 246 12.96 13.35 -18.11
C ALA A 246 13.07 11.83 -18.34
N TYR A 247 12.20 11.11 -17.63
CA TYR A 247 11.96 9.69 -17.81
C TYR A 247 10.62 9.49 -18.52
N GLN A 248 10.61 8.68 -19.57
CA GLN A 248 9.39 8.32 -20.26
C GLN A 248 8.77 7.06 -19.65
N LEU A 249 7.57 7.18 -19.10
CA LEU A 249 6.80 6.05 -18.57
C LEU A 249 6.04 5.38 -19.73
N LYS A 250 6.75 4.54 -20.49
CA LYS A 250 6.20 3.82 -21.64
C LYS A 250 5.09 2.85 -21.21
N GLY A 251 4.04 2.75 -22.03
CA GLY A 251 2.85 1.95 -21.74
C GLY A 251 1.76 2.67 -20.95
N GLN A 252 1.95 3.93 -20.54
CA GLN A 252 0.92 4.69 -19.82
C GLN A 252 -0.34 4.85 -20.69
N PRO A 253 -1.56 4.76 -20.13
CA PRO A 253 -2.79 5.15 -20.83
C PRO A 253 -2.71 6.56 -21.42
N ASP A 254 -3.47 6.82 -22.49
CA ASP A 254 -3.59 8.14 -23.12
C ASP A 254 -4.13 9.18 -22.12
N GLU A 255 -3.31 10.18 -21.78
CA GLU A 255 -3.68 11.36 -21.01
C GLU A 255 -3.62 12.65 -21.86
N TYR A 256 -3.60 12.49 -23.18
CA TYR A 256 -3.62 13.55 -24.19
C TYR A 256 -4.93 13.57 -25.00
N GLU A 257 -6.05 13.33 -24.32
CA GLU A 257 -7.41 13.48 -24.87
C GLU A 257 -7.67 12.60 -26.11
N GLY A 258 -7.07 11.41 -26.17
CA GLY A 258 -7.28 10.49 -27.30
C GLY A 258 -6.41 10.80 -28.52
N LYS A 259 -5.46 11.74 -28.41
CA LYS A 259 -4.59 12.17 -29.52
C LYS A 259 -3.31 11.35 -29.62
N VAL A 260 -3.07 10.41 -28.70
CA VAL A 260 -1.88 9.57 -28.75
C VAL A 260 -2.00 8.56 -29.90
N PRO A 261 -1.03 8.49 -30.83
CA PRO A 261 -1.07 7.49 -31.90
C PRO A 261 -1.00 6.07 -31.32
N ILE A 262 -1.91 5.21 -31.77
CA ILE A 262 -1.97 3.79 -31.37
C ILE A 262 -1.34 2.96 -32.47
N LEU A 263 -0.31 2.17 -32.13
CA LEU A 263 0.32 1.21 -33.03
C LEU A 263 -0.46 -0.11 -33.08
N LYS A 264 -0.96 -0.56 -31.93
CA LYS A 264 -1.71 -1.81 -31.81
C LYS A 264 -2.72 -1.74 -30.67
N LYS A 265 -3.87 -2.36 -30.88
CA LYS A 265 -4.86 -2.68 -29.85
C LYS A 265 -5.13 -4.18 -29.90
N SER A 266 -5.10 -4.86 -28.75
CA SER A 266 -5.45 -6.28 -28.65
C SER A 266 -6.88 -6.47 -28.12
N ASP A 267 -7.41 -7.67 -28.31
CA ASP A 267 -8.78 -8.03 -27.92
C ASP A 267 -9.00 -7.98 -26.40
N ASP A 268 -7.94 -8.15 -25.63
CA ASP A 268 -7.94 -8.11 -24.16
C ASP A 268 -7.72 -6.68 -23.60
N GLY A 269 -7.78 -5.66 -24.47
CA GLY A 269 -7.76 -4.25 -24.08
C GLY A 269 -6.37 -3.65 -23.86
N GLN A 270 -5.29 -4.39 -24.15
CA GLN A 270 -3.94 -3.81 -24.16
C GLN A 270 -3.78 -2.85 -25.36
N ILE A 271 -3.16 -1.70 -25.11
CA ILE A 271 -2.89 -0.67 -26.11
C ILE A 271 -1.39 -0.41 -26.16
N ILE A 272 -0.80 -0.56 -27.35
CA ILE A 272 0.58 -0.19 -27.65
C ILE A 272 0.55 1.14 -28.39
N TYR A 273 1.08 2.17 -27.75
CA TYR A 273 1.17 3.52 -28.29
C TYR A 273 2.48 3.76 -29.04
N ASP A 274 2.48 4.73 -29.95
CA ASP A 274 3.72 5.26 -30.51
C ASP A 274 4.40 6.18 -29.48
N GLU A 275 5.25 5.58 -28.65
CA GLU A 275 5.96 6.26 -27.57
C GLU A 275 6.84 7.42 -28.09
N SER A 276 7.31 7.38 -29.34
CA SER A 276 8.19 8.42 -29.90
C SER A 276 7.49 9.77 -30.10
N ARG A 277 6.15 9.78 -30.09
CA ARG A 277 5.31 10.95 -30.38
C ARG A 277 4.45 11.39 -29.20
N ARG A 278 4.77 10.93 -27.99
CA ARG A 278 3.96 11.19 -26.79
C ARG A 278 4.46 12.38 -25.99
N PRO A 279 3.63 13.42 -25.79
CA PRO A 279 4.00 14.54 -24.94
C PRO A 279 3.64 14.33 -23.46
N ASP A 280 2.76 13.38 -23.15
CA ASP A 280 1.98 13.29 -21.91
C ASP A 280 2.50 12.28 -20.87
N ASN A 281 3.44 11.42 -21.26
CA ASN A 281 3.99 10.34 -20.42
C ASN A 281 5.44 10.58 -19.96
N TRP A 282 5.89 11.82 -20.04
CA TRP A 282 7.21 12.23 -19.58
C TRP A 282 7.13 12.77 -18.16
N TYR A 283 8.04 12.31 -17.32
CA TYR A 283 8.16 12.69 -15.92
C TYR A 283 9.53 13.31 -15.68
N ARG A 284 9.57 14.40 -14.93
CA ARG A 284 10.82 15.07 -14.58
C ARG A 284 11.77 14.08 -13.91
N ARG A 285 13.04 14.08 -14.34
CA ARG A 285 14.11 13.36 -13.64
C ARG A 285 14.76 14.30 -12.64
N PHE A 286 14.93 13.82 -11.41
CA PHE A 286 15.67 14.50 -10.36
C PHE A 286 17.01 13.80 -10.16
N GLY A 287 18.07 14.58 -9.95
CA GLY A 287 19.41 14.08 -9.63
C GLY A 287 19.48 13.40 -8.27
N SER A 288 18.57 13.72 -7.35
CA SER A 288 18.48 13.09 -6.03
C SER A 288 17.08 13.09 -5.44
N ARG A 289 16.88 12.29 -4.38
CA ARG A 289 15.66 12.31 -3.56
C ARG A 289 15.41 13.68 -2.94
N ARG A 290 16.49 14.32 -2.46
CA ARG A 290 16.47 15.68 -1.91
C ARG A 290 15.94 16.68 -2.93
N GLU A 291 16.49 16.69 -4.13
CA GLU A 291 16.07 17.61 -5.19
C GLU A 291 14.57 17.44 -5.52
N CYS A 292 14.06 16.21 -5.52
CA CYS A 292 12.63 15.96 -5.73
C CYS A 292 11.76 16.55 -4.60
N ILE A 293 12.17 16.38 -3.34
CA ILE A 293 11.44 16.92 -2.18
C ILE A 293 11.55 18.45 -2.12
N GLU A 294 12.72 19.00 -2.42
CA GLU A 294 12.94 20.44 -2.55
C GLU A 294 12.04 21.02 -3.65
N PHE A 295 11.91 20.34 -4.80
CA PHE A 295 10.99 20.78 -5.84
C PHE A 295 9.53 20.81 -5.37
N LEU A 296 9.06 19.80 -4.63
CA LEU A 296 7.72 19.84 -4.04
C LEU A 296 7.56 21.07 -3.11
N VAL A 297 8.49 21.27 -2.19
CA VAL A 297 8.33 22.34 -1.20
C VAL A 297 8.54 23.71 -1.82
N GLU A 298 9.67 23.94 -2.48
CA GLU A 298 10.05 25.26 -2.98
C GLU A 298 9.21 25.68 -4.19
N GLU A 299 8.97 24.78 -5.14
CA GLU A 299 8.27 25.15 -6.38
C GLU A 299 6.77 24.88 -6.32
N VAL A 300 6.32 23.78 -5.71
CA VAL A 300 4.88 23.49 -5.63
C VAL A 300 4.24 24.22 -4.47
N PHE A 301 4.73 24.06 -3.23
CA PHE A 301 4.10 24.68 -2.07
C PHE A 301 4.41 26.16 -1.94
N MET A 302 5.65 26.58 -2.19
CA MET A 302 6.06 27.96 -1.99
C MET A 302 6.04 28.80 -3.26
N HIS A 303 5.88 28.18 -4.44
CA HIS A 303 5.84 28.86 -5.74
C HIS A 303 7.03 29.81 -5.95
N LYS A 304 8.22 29.40 -5.49
CA LYS A 304 9.40 30.25 -5.32
C LYS A 304 9.89 30.90 -6.62
N THR A 305 9.87 30.16 -7.73
CA THR A 305 10.29 30.71 -9.05
C THR A 305 9.11 31.07 -9.95
N GLY A 306 7.90 30.63 -9.62
CA GLY A 306 6.73 30.74 -10.49
C GLY A 306 6.67 29.71 -11.63
N ALA A 307 7.64 28.79 -11.73
CA ALA A 307 7.69 27.81 -12.81
C ALA A 307 6.57 26.76 -12.74
N TRP A 308 6.04 26.48 -11.54
CA TRP A 308 4.94 25.54 -11.38
C TRP A 308 3.60 26.21 -11.68
N LYS A 309 2.80 25.66 -12.61
CA LYS A 309 1.58 26.30 -13.14
C LYS A 309 0.57 26.78 -12.07
N ARG A 310 0.55 26.15 -10.90
CA ARG A 310 -0.43 26.42 -9.85
C ARG A 310 0.26 26.87 -8.58
N ASP A 311 -0.21 27.98 -8.02
CA ASP A 311 0.30 28.50 -6.76
C ASP A 311 -0.46 27.88 -5.56
N TYR A 312 0.30 27.34 -4.60
CA TYR A 312 -0.18 26.80 -3.33
C TYR A 312 0.38 27.57 -2.11
N SER A 313 1.09 28.69 -2.34
CA SER A 313 1.78 29.45 -1.30
C SER A 313 0.82 30.07 -0.28
N ASP A 314 -0.42 30.33 -0.68
CA ASP A 314 -1.50 30.77 0.21
C ASP A 314 -1.92 29.67 1.19
N ILE A 315 -1.90 28.40 0.77
CA ILE A 315 -2.19 27.25 1.64
C ILE A 315 -1.08 27.07 2.67
N ALA A 316 0.19 27.22 2.26
CA ALA A 316 1.31 27.24 3.21
C ALA A 316 1.19 28.40 4.22
N LYS A 317 0.87 29.62 3.75
CA LYS A 317 0.60 30.77 4.63
C LYS A 317 -0.53 30.48 5.62
N TYR A 318 -1.61 29.84 5.17
CA TYR A 318 -2.74 29.48 6.01
C TYR A 318 -2.38 28.45 7.08
N TYR A 319 -1.60 27.41 6.75
CA TYR A 319 -1.08 26.47 7.73
C TYR A 319 -0.26 27.17 8.83
N ARG A 320 0.64 28.09 8.44
CA ARG A 320 1.42 28.88 9.42
C ARG A 320 0.53 29.68 10.36
N GLY A 321 -0.51 30.31 9.81
CA GLY A 321 -1.50 31.05 10.61
C GLY A 321 -2.23 30.16 11.60
N GLN A 322 -2.60 28.93 11.20
CA GLN A 322 -3.22 27.95 12.09
C GLN A 322 -2.28 27.55 13.24
N ILE A 323 -1.03 27.19 12.94
CA ILE A 323 -0.05 26.81 13.97
C ILE A 323 0.22 27.98 14.93
N ALA A 324 0.39 29.20 14.41
CA ALA A 324 0.58 30.40 15.23
C ALA A 324 -0.62 30.71 16.14
N SER A 325 -1.82 30.29 15.74
CA SER A 325 -3.06 30.46 16.50
C SER A 325 -3.33 29.31 17.48
N GLY A 326 -2.41 28.35 17.61
CA GLY A 326 -2.54 27.21 18.51
C GLY A 326 -3.47 26.11 18.01
N VAL A 327 -3.78 26.07 16.70
CA VAL A 327 -4.48 24.93 16.11
C VAL A 327 -3.60 23.68 16.24
N GLU A 328 -4.23 22.58 16.62
CA GLU A 328 -3.57 21.29 16.79
C GLU A 328 -2.93 20.81 15.47
N LYS A 329 -1.70 20.26 15.55
CA LYS A 329 -0.85 19.97 14.38
C LYS A 329 -1.54 19.05 13.38
N TYR A 330 -2.21 17.99 13.85
CA TYR A 330 -2.93 17.06 13.01
C TYR A 330 -4.06 17.74 12.22
N SER A 331 -4.85 18.57 12.90
CA SER A 331 -5.94 19.34 12.29
C SER A 331 -5.42 20.34 11.25
N ALA A 332 -4.32 21.03 11.55
CA ALA A 332 -3.67 21.95 10.63
C ALA A 332 -3.09 21.21 9.41
N ALA A 333 -2.42 20.07 9.62
CA ALA A 333 -1.87 19.22 8.57
C ALA A 333 -2.95 18.65 7.65
N TYR A 334 -4.06 18.15 8.22
CA TYR A 334 -5.23 17.69 7.46
C TYR A 334 -5.77 18.81 6.57
N THR A 335 -5.96 20.01 7.14
CA THR A 335 -6.49 21.17 6.41
C THR A 335 -5.55 21.63 5.30
N PHE A 336 -4.24 21.60 5.55
CA PHE A 336 -3.22 21.89 4.54
C PHE A 336 -3.37 20.94 3.35
N ILE A 337 -3.34 19.62 3.59
CA ILE A 337 -3.37 18.64 2.50
C ILE A 337 -4.75 18.56 1.81
N TYR A 338 -5.83 18.80 2.55
CA TYR A 338 -7.17 18.98 1.99
C TYR A 338 -7.17 20.11 0.97
N SER A 339 -6.62 21.28 1.35
CA SER A 339 -6.60 22.46 0.51
C SER A 339 -5.73 22.26 -0.73
N VAL A 340 -4.60 21.55 -0.60
CA VAL A 340 -3.75 21.14 -1.73
C VAL A 340 -4.54 20.26 -2.72
N GLY A 341 -5.24 19.23 -2.21
CA GLY A 341 -6.06 18.37 -3.06
C GLY A 341 -7.22 19.12 -3.72
N GLU A 342 -7.88 20.02 -2.99
CA GLU A 342 -9.02 20.81 -3.47
C GLU A 342 -8.64 21.82 -4.55
N ARG A 343 -7.43 22.40 -4.44
CA ARG A 343 -6.87 23.28 -5.49
C ARG A 343 -6.54 22.51 -6.78
N GLY A 344 -6.58 21.18 -6.75
CA GLY A 344 -6.46 20.32 -7.92
C GLY A 344 -5.09 19.67 -8.08
N TYR A 345 -4.33 19.50 -6.99
CA TYR A 345 -3.15 18.62 -7.01
C TYR A 345 -3.53 17.19 -7.44
N THR A 346 -4.72 16.75 -7.04
CA THR A 346 -5.37 15.54 -7.56
C THR A 346 -6.75 15.86 -8.15
N HIS A 347 -7.18 15.07 -9.12
CA HIS A 347 -8.51 15.18 -9.71
C HIS A 347 -9.62 14.55 -8.85
N LYS A 348 -9.27 13.92 -7.71
CA LYS A 348 -10.22 13.24 -6.82
C LYS A 348 -10.77 14.14 -5.69
N GLY A 349 -10.32 15.40 -5.60
CA GLY A 349 -10.76 16.39 -4.61
C GLY A 349 -9.99 16.37 -3.28
N GLY A 350 -10.18 17.42 -2.48
CA GLY A 350 -9.42 17.66 -1.24
C GLY A 350 -9.58 16.57 -0.20
N LYS A 351 -10.83 16.19 0.11
CA LYS A 351 -11.13 15.18 1.13
C LYS A 351 -10.50 13.83 0.80
N PHE A 352 -10.66 13.36 -0.44
CA PHE A 352 -10.09 12.08 -0.87
C PHE A 352 -8.58 12.08 -0.67
N TYR A 353 -7.92 13.18 -1.02
CA TYR A 353 -6.48 13.29 -0.92
C TYR A 353 -6.02 13.30 0.53
N ALA A 354 -6.62 14.18 1.35
CA ALA A 354 -6.32 14.29 2.77
C ALA A 354 -6.49 12.97 3.49
N ASP A 355 -7.62 12.27 3.28
CA ASP A 355 -7.88 10.99 3.92
C ASP A 355 -6.83 9.92 3.55
N ARG A 356 -6.25 9.96 2.33
CA ARG A 356 -5.21 9.00 1.92
C ARG A 356 -3.85 9.34 2.50
N ILE A 357 -3.48 10.62 2.51
CA ILE A 357 -2.21 11.08 3.07
C ILE A 357 -2.21 10.91 4.59
N MET A 358 -3.26 11.33 5.27
CA MET A 358 -3.34 11.24 6.73
C MET A 358 -3.36 9.79 7.22
N LYS A 359 -3.90 8.83 6.44
CA LYS A 359 -3.73 7.40 6.75
C LYS A 359 -2.27 6.94 6.77
N VAL A 360 -1.39 7.55 5.99
CA VAL A 360 0.05 7.27 6.04
C VAL A 360 0.68 7.96 7.25
N VAL A 361 0.27 9.20 7.55
CA VAL A 361 0.67 9.92 8.77
C VAL A 361 0.34 9.10 10.01
N ASP A 362 -0.90 8.63 10.16
CA ASP A 362 -1.37 7.82 11.29
C ASP A 362 -0.58 6.52 11.41
N ARG A 363 -0.42 5.80 10.29
CA ARG A 363 0.22 4.48 10.27
C ARG A 363 1.66 4.51 10.81
N TYR A 364 2.38 5.60 10.59
CA TYR A 364 3.79 5.71 10.95
C TYR A 364 4.05 6.76 12.05
N GLY A 365 3.01 7.35 12.64
CA GLY A 365 3.15 8.39 13.66
C GLY A 365 3.93 9.60 13.15
N LEU A 366 3.70 10.03 11.91
CA LEU A 366 4.52 11.06 11.28
C LEU A 366 4.23 12.47 11.81
N ILE A 367 3.13 12.67 12.52
CA ILE A 367 2.72 13.99 13.02
C ILE A 367 3.71 14.59 14.02
N GLU A 368 4.49 13.74 14.70
CA GLU A 368 5.53 14.19 15.65
C GLU A 368 6.70 14.91 14.99
N ASN A 369 6.76 14.94 13.65
CA ASN A 369 7.80 15.63 12.90
C ASN A 369 7.40 17.07 12.49
N ASP A 370 6.17 17.51 12.78
CA ASP A 370 5.65 18.83 12.41
C ASP A 370 6.03 19.95 13.37
#